data_AF-A0A4R6SUJ1-F1
#
_entry.id   AF-A0A4R6SUJ1-F1
#
_cell.length_a   1.000
_cell.length_b   1.000
_cell.length_c   1.000
_cell.angle_alpha   90.00
_cell.angle_beta   90.00
_cell.angle_gamma   90.00
#
_symmetry.space_group_name_H-M   'P 1'
#
loop_
_entity.id
_entity.type
_entity.pdbx_description
1 polymer ?
#
loop_
_entity_poly.entity_id
_entity_poly.type
_entity_poly.pdbx_seq_one_letter_code
_entity_poly.pdbx_strand_id
1 'polypeptide(L)'
;MKPCICTREMAEAANRCFEREVYQFLRAWVLSHEDTILLQFEQTLDAYLANDALRDFFINTEYPIVMLLKNRFIACHLGRRVGSVYFDPISGDPLLAHTEQRIYNLARRMDSEQMHVPFRSIHPNKQTDAGDTADINTYPIESEEIRYNSGNHFTSRPANDNVFDENSKRCTAKSEGNLHVLFKHGFLEDRLQDVKELTATMHEAGAVQLQFFVIYSRHSLKEGHFGTSLVIMDPANPDFPRRVMVCDTLLKQLPQHPRWWNHFISEYSNVFGDAIVEIIEDLSHPLQKVNIKGDDPYRHDWDCPYYAASMADALAELVKNNPELTLNGSVSEVHDAMKEIMPDYYQLDLAIKDRPAIQQVNRLKRWKSGRELIKDLVVEISRKSSYEL
;
A
#
# COMPACT_ATOMS: atom_id res chain seq x y z
N MET A 1 3.86 28.67 -6.13
CA MET A 1 2.44 28.69 -5.73
C MET A 1 2.37 28.06 -4.34
N LYS A 2 1.99 28.80 -3.29
CA LYS A 2 1.86 28.21 -1.94
C LYS A 2 0.74 27.15 -1.99
N PRO A 3 0.94 25.92 -1.47
CA PRO A 3 -0.13 24.95 -1.43
C PRO A 3 -1.27 25.51 -0.57
N CYS A 4 -2.44 25.67 -1.18
CA CYS A 4 -3.66 26.01 -0.46
C CYS A 4 -3.95 24.85 0.49
N ILE A 5 -3.87 25.11 1.80
CA ILE A 5 -4.18 24.14 2.84
C ILE A 5 -5.71 24.11 2.94
N CYS A 6 -6.31 22.94 2.70
CA CYS A 6 -7.74 22.74 2.90
C CYS A 6 -8.08 22.98 4.38
N THR A 7 -8.93 23.96 4.68
CA THR A 7 -9.42 24.17 6.04
C THR A 7 -10.50 23.14 6.38
N ARG A 8 -10.78 22.99 7.68
CA ARG A 8 -11.84 22.09 8.15
C ARG A 8 -13.19 22.46 7.55
N GLU A 9 -13.52 23.75 7.51
CA GLU A 9 -14.79 24.28 7.00
C GLU A 9 -14.96 23.99 5.50
N MET A 10 -13.87 24.10 4.73
CA MET A 10 -13.86 23.74 3.31
C MET A 10 -14.14 22.24 3.11
N ALA A 11 -13.51 21.38 3.91
CA ALA A 11 -13.74 19.94 3.86
C ALA A 11 -15.17 19.58 4.26
N GLU A 12 -15.72 20.18 5.33
CA GLU A 12 -17.10 19.96 5.75
C GLU A 12 -18.12 20.41 4.70
N ALA A 13 -17.87 21.54 4.02
CA ALA A 13 -18.72 22.00 2.92
C ALA A 13 -18.69 21.02 1.74
N ALA A 14 -17.50 20.55 1.33
CA ALA A 14 -17.35 19.55 0.29
C ALA A 14 -18.06 18.23 0.65
N ASN A 15 -17.91 17.78 1.90
CA ASN A 15 -18.57 16.59 2.42
C ASN A 15 -20.10 16.73 2.37
N ARG A 16 -20.68 17.88 2.76
CA ARG A 16 -22.14 18.11 2.65
C ARG A 16 -22.64 18.06 1.20
N CYS A 17 -21.87 18.59 0.25
CA CYS A 17 -22.22 18.49 -1.17
C CYS A 17 -22.16 17.04 -1.64
N PHE A 18 -21.10 16.31 -1.26
CA PHE A 18 -20.95 14.89 -1.58
C PHE A 18 -22.11 14.03 -1.05
N GLU A 19 -22.49 14.20 0.21
CA GLU A 19 -23.63 13.49 0.82
C GLU A 19 -24.92 13.68 0.00
N ARG A 20 -25.19 14.91 -0.44
CA ARG A 20 -26.37 15.23 -1.25
C ARG A 20 -26.34 14.54 -2.61
N GLU A 21 -25.18 14.53 -3.26
CA GLU A 21 -25.01 13.90 -4.58
C GLU A 21 -25.16 12.38 -4.49
N VAL A 22 -24.62 11.75 -3.46
CA VAL A 22 -24.82 10.31 -3.24
C VAL A 22 -26.27 10.00 -2.89
N TYR A 23 -26.93 10.81 -2.06
CA TYR A 23 -28.35 10.64 -1.76
C TYR A 23 -29.22 10.71 -3.03
N GLN A 24 -28.97 11.67 -3.92
CA GLN A 24 -29.68 11.78 -5.20
C GLN A 24 -29.41 10.58 -6.12
N PHE A 25 -28.14 10.13 -6.18
CA PHE A 25 -27.77 8.93 -6.92
C PHE A 25 -28.52 7.69 -6.41
N LEU A 26 -28.53 7.45 -5.09
CA LEU A 26 -29.21 6.31 -4.49
C LEU A 26 -30.72 6.38 -4.70
N ARG A 27 -31.33 7.57 -4.59
CA ARG A 27 -32.75 7.77 -4.87
C ARG A 27 -33.11 7.39 -6.31
N ALA A 28 -32.30 7.81 -7.29
CA ALA A 28 -32.50 7.43 -8.68
C ALA A 28 -32.32 5.92 -8.90
N TRP A 29 -31.31 5.32 -8.26
CA TRP A 29 -31.08 3.87 -8.33
C TRP A 29 -32.28 3.09 -7.77
N VAL A 30 -32.79 3.45 -6.60
CA VAL A 30 -33.96 2.82 -5.97
C VAL A 30 -35.19 2.86 -6.90
N LEU A 31 -35.51 4.03 -7.47
CA LEU A 31 -36.65 4.18 -8.39
C LEU A 31 -36.53 3.33 -9.66
N SER A 32 -35.31 3.00 -10.08
CA SER A 32 -35.06 2.16 -11.27
C SER A 32 -35.02 0.66 -10.98
N HIS A 33 -35.07 0.25 -9.70
CA HIS A 33 -34.91 -1.14 -9.25
C HIS A 33 -36.02 -1.54 -8.26
N GLU A 34 -37.17 -0.83 -8.30
CA GLU A 34 -38.32 -1.07 -7.42
C GLU A 34 -38.81 -2.53 -7.42
N ASP A 35 -38.65 -3.24 -8.54
CA ASP A 35 -39.08 -4.64 -8.70
C ASP A 35 -38.13 -5.66 -8.01
N THR A 36 -36.88 -5.28 -7.76
CA THR A 36 -35.81 -6.16 -7.22
C THR A 36 -35.41 -5.83 -5.79
N ILE A 37 -35.54 -4.57 -5.40
CA ILE A 37 -35.28 -4.12 -4.04
C ILE A 37 -36.60 -4.30 -3.31
N LEU A 38 -36.78 -5.43 -2.63
CA LEU A 38 -37.91 -5.67 -1.72
C LEU A 38 -37.93 -4.58 -0.65
N LEU A 39 -38.48 -3.41 -0.97
CA LEU A 39 -38.89 -2.39 -0.01
C LEU A 39 -40.17 -2.87 0.67
N GLN A 40 -40.05 -3.94 1.44
CA GLN A 40 -41.00 -4.25 2.48
C GLN A 40 -40.31 -4.11 3.82
N PHE A 41 -40.16 -2.87 4.29
CA PHE A 41 -39.93 -2.61 5.72
C PHE A 41 -40.61 -1.31 6.14
N GLU A 42 -41.02 -1.30 7.41
CA GLU A 42 -41.83 -0.30 8.13
C GLU A 42 -41.16 1.08 8.32
N GLN A 43 -40.33 1.51 7.36
CA GLN A 43 -39.55 2.76 7.42
C GLN A 43 -39.83 3.69 6.24
N THR A 44 -39.58 4.99 6.42
CA THR A 44 -39.75 5.98 5.34
C THR A 44 -38.63 5.86 4.30
N LEU A 45 -38.90 6.30 3.06
CA LEU A 45 -37.89 6.32 2.00
C LEU A 45 -36.62 7.09 2.41
N ASP A 46 -36.77 8.21 3.14
CA ASP A 46 -35.62 8.98 3.62
C ASP A 46 -34.79 8.21 4.65
N ALA A 47 -35.43 7.48 5.56
CA ALA A 47 -34.73 6.63 6.52
C ALA A 47 -33.99 5.49 5.80
N TYR A 48 -34.61 4.88 4.79
CA TYR A 48 -33.98 3.85 3.97
C TYR A 48 -32.77 4.39 3.20
N LEU A 49 -32.92 5.53 2.53
CA LEU A 49 -31.83 6.18 1.77
C LEU A 49 -30.65 6.55 2.66
N ALA A 50 -30.91 6.98 3.90
CA ALA A 50 -29.86 7.32 4.85
C ALA A 50 -29.11 6.08 5.39
N ASN A 51 -29.79 4.95 5.61
CA ASN A 51 -29.24 3.83 6.38
C ASN A 51 -28.93 2.58 5.56
N ASP A 52 -29.81 2.14 4.66
CA ASP A 52 -29.72 0.81 4.04
C ASP A 52 -29.46 0.85 2.53
N ALA A 53 -29.94 1.88 1.83
CA ALA A 53 -29.91 1.93 0.37
C ALA A 53 -28.50 1.77 -0.22
N LEU A 54 -27.47 2.34 0.41
CA LEU A 54 -26.09 2.17 -0.04
C LEU A 54 -25.61 0.72 0.11
N ARG A 55 -25.93 0.05 1.23
CA ARG A 55 -25.59 -1.36 1.44
C ARG A 55 -26.25 -2.21 0.38
N ASP A 56 -27.56 -2.02 0.17
CA ASP A 56 -28.33 -2.79 -0.78
C ASP A 56 -27.88 -2.53 -2.22
N PHE A 57 -27.47 -1.29 -2.53
CA PHE A 57 -26.81 -0.97 -3.80
C PHE A 57 -25.54 -1.82 -3.99
N PHE A 58 -24.67 -1.94 -2.98
CA PHE A 58 -23.46 -2.77 -3.08
C PHE A 58 -23.76 -4.27 -3.20
N ILE A 59 -24.86 -4.76 -2.60
CA ILE A 59 -25.26 -6.17 -2.65
C ILE A 59 -25.86 -6.53 -4.01
N ASN A 60 -26.72 -5.66 -4.55
CA ASN A 60 -27.56 -5.98 -5.72
C ASN A 60 -27.03 -5.42 -7.05
N THR A 61 -25.88 -4.74 -7.03
CA THR A 61 -25.30 -4.13 -8.23
C THR A 61 -24.01 -4.83 -8.61
N GLU A 62 -23.87 -5.20 -9.88
CA GLU A 62 -22.60 -5.68 -10.42
C GLU A 62 -21.60 -4.51 -10.52
N TYR A 63 -20.43 -4.63 -9.88
CA TYR A 63 -19.40 -3.59 -9.80
C TYR A 63 -19.89 -2.22 -9.26
N PRO A 64 -20.39 -2.15 -8.02
CA PRO A 64 -21.02 -0.96 -7.44
C PRO A 64 -20.12 0.28 -7.41
N ILE A 65 -18.82 0.11 -7.14
CA ILE A 65 -17.85 1.23 -7.18
C ILE A 65 -17.75 1.82 -8.58
N VAL A 66 -17.67 0.98 -9.61
CA VAL A 66 -17.60 1.42 -11.01
C VAL A 66 -18.85 2.22 -11.37
N MET A 67 -20.03 1.77 -10.94
CA MET A 67 -21.29 2.47 -11.18
C MET A 67 -21.38 3.81 -10.43
N LEU A 68 -20.94 3.89 -9.18
CA LEU A 68 -20.84 5.15 -8.44
C LEU A 68 -19.91 6.15 -9.14
N LEU A 69 -18.77 5.67 -9.64
CA LEU A 69 -17.76 6.51 -10.30
C LEU A 69 -18.19 7.02 -11.68
N LYS A 70 -19.29 6.52 -12.26
CA LYS A 70 -19.91 7.14 -13.45
C LYS A 70 -20.46 8.54 -13.14
N ASN A 71 -20.87 8.80 -11.89
CA ASN A 71 -21.19 10.15 -11.46
C ASN A 71 -19.89 10.94 -11.25
N ARG A 72 -19.68 11.94 -12.10
CA ARG A 72 -18.46 12.77 -12.10
C ARG A 72 -18.22 13.47 -10.76
N PHE A 73 -19.26 13.94 -10.07
CA PHE A 73 -19.12 14.62 -8.79
C PHE A 73 -18.60 13.64 -7.72
N ILE A 74 -19.23 12.47 -7.62
CA ILE A 74 -18.82 11.39 -6.71
C ILE A 74 -17.37 10.98 -7.01
N ALA A 75 -17.03 10.74 -8.27
CA ALA A 75 -15.68 10.38 -8.69
C ALA A 75 -14.64 11.46 -8.35
N CYS A 76 -14.95 12.75 -8.58
CA CYS A 76 -14.06 13.85 -8.22
C CYS A 76 -13.83 13.95 -6.70
N HIS A 77 -14.87 13.73 -5.89
CA HIS A 77 -14.75 13.78 -4.43
C HIS A 77 -13.94 12.61 -3.87
N LEU A 78 -14.25 11.37 -4.28
CA LEU A 78 -13.51 10.17 -3.88
C LEU A 78 -12.07 10.22 -4.40
N GLY A 79 -11.83 10.75 -5.61
CA GLY A 79 -10.50 10.90 -6.22
C GLY A 79 -9.77 12.21 -5.88
N ARG A 80 -10.24 12.98 -4.88
CA ARG A 80 -9.71 14.33 -4.63
C ARG A 80 -8.22 14.34 -4.29
N ARG A 81 -7.53 15.41 -4.71
CA ARG A 81 -6.10 15.61 -4.45
C ARG A 81 -5.86 15.85 -2.96
N VAL A 82 -4.65 15.55 -2.50
CA VAL A 82 -4.28 15.68 -1.08
C VAL A 82 -4.45 17.11 -0.53
N GLY A 83 -4.23 18.14 -1.36
CA GLY A 83 -4.47 19.53 -0.99
C GLY A 83 -5.95 19.89 -0.79
N SER A 84 -6.88 18.99 -1.11
CA SER A 84 -8.33 19.14 -0.89
C SER A 84 -8.82 18.27 0.27
N VAL A 85 -7.92 17.70 1.06
CA VAL A 85 -8.23 16.84 2.20
C VAL A 85 -7.78 17.54 3.46
N TYR A 86 -8.70 17.71 4.40
CA TYR A 86 -8.34 18.11 5.75
C TYR A 86 -7.92 16.86 6.52
N PHE A 87 -6.69 16.84 7.02
CA PHE A 87 -6.23 15.84 7.97
C PHE A 87 -6.26 16.46 9.36
N ASP A 88 -6.87 15.77 10.31
CA ASP A 88 -6.89 16.20 11.69
C ASP A 88 -5.44 16.31 12.23
N PRO A 89 -5.06 17.44 12.86
CA PRO A 89 -3.68 17.67 13.26
C PRO A 89 -3.23 16.76 14.41
N ILE A 90 -4.16 16.22 15.20
CA ILE A 90 -3.87 15.38 16.36
C ILE A 90 -3.81 13.91 15.95
N SER A 91 -4.89 13.40 15.36
CA SER A 91 -5.02 12.01 14.97
C SER A 91 -4.36 11.70 13.63
N GLY A 92 -4.27 12.66 12.72
CA GLY A 92 -3.82 12.45 11.35
C GLY A 92 -4.86 11.82 10.43
N ASP A 93 -6.09 11.59 10.91
CA ASP A 93 -7.16 11.02 10.12
C ASP A 93 -7.74 12.05 9.14
N PRO A 94 -8.09 11.63 7.91
CA PRO A 94 -8.79 12.49 6.97
C PRO A 94 -10.23 12.70 7.44
N LEU A 95 -10.71 13.94 7.33
CA LEU A 95 -12.12 14.25 7.55
C LEU A 95 -12.95 13.78 6.35
N LEU A 96 -13.51 12.57 6.45
CA LEU A 96 -14.36 11.97 5.43
C LEU A 96 -15.83 12.33 5.65
N ALA A 97 -16.60 12.36 4.57
CA ALA A 97 -18.05 12.31 4.68
C ALA A 97 -18.47 10.94 5.25
N HIS A 98 -19.62 10.87 5.94
CA HIS A 98 -20.10 9.62 6.53
C HIS A 98 -20.33 8.56 5.43
N THR A 99 -21.01 8.96 4.36
CA THR A 99 -21.25 8.11 3.19
C THR A 99 -19.97 7.77 2.44
N GLU A 100 -18.97 8.66 2.42
CA GLU A 100 -17.66 8.37 1.82
C GLU A 100 -16.97 7.22 2.57
N GLN A 101 -16.98 7.25 3.90
CA GLN A 101 -16.44 6.17 4.72
C GLN A 101 -17.16 4.84 4.46
N ARG A 102 -18.50 4.87 4.41
CA ARG A 102 -19.32 3.68 4.12
C ARG A 102 -19.02 3.09 2.74
N ILE A 103 -18.85 3.93 1.71
CA ILE A 103 -18.45 3.47 0.36
C ILE A 103 -17.15 2.68 0.43
N TYR A 104 -16.11 3.20 1.10
CA TYR A 104 -14.84 2.48 1.22
C TYR A 104 -14.98 1.18 2.02
N ASN A 105 -15.74 1.20 3.10
CA ASN A 105 -15.97 0.05 3.96
C ASN A 105 -16.74 -1.07 3.26
N LEU A 106 -17.82 -0.73 2.56
CA LEU A 106 -18.61 -1.67 1.76
C LEU A 106 -17.80 -2.22 0.59
N ALA A 107 -16.98 -1.39 -0.07
CA ALA A 107 -16.05 -1.87 -1.10
C ALA A 107 -15.13 -2.96 -0.56
N ARG A 108 -14.63 -2.81 0.68
CA ARG A 108 -13.74 -3.78 1.33
C ARG A 108 -14.40 -5.12 1.68
N ARG A 109 -15.73 -5.24 1.57
CA ARG A 109 -16.47 -6.50 1.73
C ARG A 109 -16.66 -7.27 0.44
N MET A 110 -16.38 -6.63 -0.69
CA MET A 110 -16.51 -7.28 -1.99
C MET A 110 -15.42 -8.33 -2.15
N ASP A 111 -15.71 -9.40 -2.88
CA ASP A 111 -14.71 -10.45 -3.16
C ASP A 111 -13.56 -9.94 -4.05
N SER A 112 -13.81 -8.88 -4.81
CA SER A 112 -12.85 -8.29 -5.74
C SER A 112 -11.95 -7.26 -5.07
N GLU A 113 -10.72 -7.67 -4.72
CA GLU A 113 -9.73 -6.77 -4.12
C GLU A 113 -9.38 -5.55 -4.98
N GLN A 114 -9.54 -5.62 -6.30
CA GLN A 114 -9.32 -4.52 -7.22
C GLN A 114 -10.22 -3.30 -6.95
N MET A 115 -11.32 -3.48 -6.21
CA MET A 115 -12.25 -2.40 -5.83
C MET A 115 -11.92 -1.82 -4.44
N HIS A 116 -10.98 -2.41 -3.70
CA HIS A 116 -10.62 -2.01 -2.34
C HIS A 116 -9.74 -0.76 -2.36
N VAL A 117 -10.29 0.38 -1.95
CA VAL A 117 -9.49 1.62 -1.90
C VAL A 117 -8.44 1.57 -0.78
N PRO A 118 -7.13 1.54 -1.09
CA PRO A 118 -6.06 1.38 -0.10
C PRO A 118 -6.18 2.29 1.10
N PHE A 119 -6.05 1.72 2.31
CA PHE A 119 -6.02 2.45 3.58
C PHE A 119 -7.24 3.35 3.87
N ARG A 120 -8.29 3.34 3.04
CA ARG A 120 -9.50 4.18 3.25
C ARG A 120 -10.66 3.44 3.90
N SER A 121 -10.61 2.11 3.88
CA SER A 121 -11.56 1.23 4.54
C SER A 121 -11.03 0.68 5.87
N ILE A 122 -11.94 0.33 6.77
CA ILE A 122 -11.66 -0.46 7.97
C ILE A 122 -11.89 -1.94 7.66
N HIS A 123 -11.32 -2.85 8.45
CA HIS A 123 -11.54 -4.29 8.29
C HIS A 123 -13.03 -4.67 8.47
N PRO A 124 -13.59 -5.62 7.68
CA PRO A 124 -15.02 -5.97 7.75
C PRO A 124 -15.57 -6.32 9.14
N ASN A 125 -14.79 -7.00 9.99
CA ASN A 125 -15.18 -7.33 11.37
C ASN A 125 -15.32 -6.13 12.34
N LYS A 126 -14.95 -4.93 11.89
CA LYS A 126 -15.05 -3.66 12.63
C LYS A 126 -16.10 -2.73 12.01
N GLN A 127 -17.00 -3.29 11.20
CA GLN A 127 -18.02 -2.54 10.50
C GLN A 127 -19.42 -3.03 10.89
N THR A 128 -20.41 -2.13 10.95
CA THR A 128 -21.84 -2.47 11.08
C THR A 128 -22.37 -3.04 9.77
N ASP A 129 -23.51 -3.73 9.74
CA ASP A 129 -24.07 -4.27 8.47
C ASP A 129 -24.26 -3.20 7.39
N ALA A 130 -24.54 -1.96 7.77
CA ALA A 130 -24.68 -0.80 6.87
C ALA A 130 -23.34 -0.26 6.32
N GLY A 131 -22.21 -0.75 6.80
CA GLY A 131 -20.86 -0.34 6.41
C GLY A 131 -20.27 0.79 7.26
N ASP A 132 -20.89 1.16 8.36
CA ASP A 132 -20.34 2.15 9.30
C ASP A 132 -19.20 1.53 10.09
N THR A 133 -18.35 2.36 10.70
CA THR A 133 -17.39 1.85 11.68
C THR A 133 -18.15 1.49 12.95
N ALA A 134 -18.07 0.25 13.38
CA ALA A 134 -18.72 -0.19 14.60
C ALA A 134 -18.07 0.49 15.83
N ASP A 135 -18.88 0.80 16.84
CA ASP A 135 -18.39 1.36 18.09
C ASP A 135 -17.40 0.37 18.72
N ILE A 136 -16.24 0.86 19.14
CA ILE A 136 -15.19 0.06 19.77
C ILE A 136 -15.69 -0.76 20.97
N ASN A 137 -16.73 -0.29 21.66
CA ASN A 137 -17.37 -0.99 22.78
C ASN A 137 -18.09 -2.27 22.35
N THR A 138 -18.48 -2.37 21.07
CA THR A 138 -19.15 -3.55 20.50
C THR A 138 -18.19 -4.66 20.09
N TYR A 139 -16.87 -4.40 20.10
CA TYR A 139 -15.87 -5.42 19.80
C TYR A 139 -15.78 -6.45 20.94
N PRO A 140 -15.47 -7.73 20.66
CA PRO A 140 -15.34 -8.76 21.69
C PRO A 140 -14.45 -8.33 22.87
N ILE A 141 -14.91 -8.57 24.10
CA ILE A 141 -14.23 -8.12 25.34
C ILE A 141 -12.83 -8.73 25.47
N GLU A 142 -12.68 -9.99 25.07
CA GLU A 142 -11.40 -10.71 25.11
C GLU A 142 -10.45 -10.30 23.99
N SER A 143 -10.85 -9.37 23.13
CA SER A 143 -10.02 -8.90 22.04
C SER A 143 -9.43 -7.53 22.33
N GLU A 144 -8.68 -7.45 23.42
CA GLU A 144 -7.75 -6.35 23.65
C GLU A 144 -6.92 -6.13 22.39
N GLU A 145 -6.43 -7.17 21.73
CA GLU A 145 -5.72 -7.01 20.47
C GLU A 145 -6.57 -6.44 19.32
N ILE A 146 -7.89 -6.67 19.18
CA ILE A 146 -8.72 -6.00 18.13
C ILE A 146 -9.06 -4.55 18.51
N ARG A 147 -9.26 -4.31 19.81
CA ARG A 147 -9.51 -2.98 20.39
C ARG A 147 -8.26 -2.09 20.34
N TYR A 148 -7.08 -2.68 20.55
CA TYR A 148 -5.76 -2.06 20.52
C TYR A 148 -5.03 -2.22 19.17
N ASN A 149 -5.50 -3.10 18.26
CA ASN A 149 -4.95 -3.19 16.90
C ASN A 149 -5.42 -2.02 16.03
N SER A 150 -4.41 -1.33 15.54
CA SER A 150 -4.23 -0.93 14.16
C SER A 150 -5.39 -1.20 13.18
N GLY A 151 -5.88 -0.14 12.55
CA GLY A 151 -6.93 -0.22 11.53
C GLY A 151 -8.10 0.74 11.72
N ASN A 152 -8.32 1.25 12.93
CA ASN A 152 -9.38 2.24 13.17
C ASN A 152 -8.97 3.61 12.59
N HIS A 153 -7.70 3.98 12.79
CA HIS A 153 -7.12 5.21 12.26
C HIS A 153 -6.53 4.99 10.88
N PHE A 154 -6.61 6.01 10.04
CA PHE A 154 -6.12 6.04 8.67
C PHE A 154 -4.63 5.68 8.57
N THR A 155 -3.81 6.21 9.48
CA THR A 155 -2.35 5.99 9.49
C THR A 155 -1.94 4.62 10.05
N SER A 156 -2.87 3.88 10.66
CA SER A 156 -2.61 2.53 11.20
C SER A 156 -3.37 1.43 10.48
N ARG A 157 -3.96 1.73 9.32
CA ARG A 157 -4.57 0.70 8.48
C ARG A 157 -3.49 -0.14 7.79
N PRO A 158 -3.68 -1.47 7.70
CA PRO A 158 -2.79 -2.33 6.94
C PRO A 158 -2.91 -2.03 5.45
N ALA A 159 -1.83 -2.28 4.74
CA ALA A 159 -1.78 -2.17 3.29
C ALA A 159 -2.57 -3.30 2.64
N ASN A 160 -3.24 -3.01 1.52
CA ASN A 160 -3.79 -4.03 0.63
C ASN A 160 -2.94 -4.15 -0.63
N ASP A 161 -3.31 -5.08 -1.50
CA ASP A 161 -2.55 -5.38 -2.71
C ASP A 161 -2.55 -4.21 -3.71
N ASN A 162 -3.56 -3.35 -3.72
CA ASN A 162 -3.54 -2.14 -4.55
C ASN A 162 -2.43 -1.13 -4.15
N VAL A 163 -1.90 -1.20 -2.92
CA VAL A 163 -0.71 -0.43 -2.48
C VAL A 163 0.54 -0.93 -3.18
N PHE A 164 0.65 -2.26 -3.28
CA PHE A 164 1.72 -2.93 -3.99
C PHE A 164 1.73 -2.48 -5.44
N ASP A 165 0.58 -2.56 -6.10
CA ASP A 165 0.43 -2.20 -7.52
C ASP A 165 0.81 -0.75 -7.79
N GLU A 166 0.39 0.19 -6.95
CA GLU A 166 0.74 1.60 -7.16
C GLU A 166 2.23 1.86 -7.01
N ASN A 167 2.87 1.32 -5.96
CA ASN A 167 4.29 1.51 -5.73
C ASN A 167 5.14 0.81 -6.81
N SER A 168 4.64 -0.28 -7.40
CA SER A 168 5.32 -1.01 -8.47
C SER A 168 5.57 -0.17 -9.73
N LYS A 169 4.64 0.75 -10.07
CA LYS A 169 4.64 1.45 -11.36
C LYS A 169 5.91 2.28 -11.60
N ARG A 170 6.43 2.92 -10.55
CA ARG A 170 7.65 3.74 -10.66
C ARG A 170 8.91 2.88 -10.74
N CYS A 171 8.99 1.85 -9.91
CA CYS A 171 10.20 1.04 -9.79
C CYS A 171 10.36 0.11 -11.00
N THR A 172 9.29 -0.55 -11.45
CA THR A 172 9.32 -1.45 -12.62
C THR A 172 9.66 -0.72 -13.93
N ALA A 173 9.30 0.55 -14.06
CA ALA A 173 9.67 1.38 -15.20
C ALA A 173 11.19 1.62 -15.33
N LYS A 174 11.98 1.33 -14.27
CA LYS A 174 13.45 1.42 -14.31
C LYS A 174 14.12 0.17 -14.89
N SER A 175 13.41 -0.95 -14.98
CA SER A 175 13.93 -2.20 -15.55
C SER A 175 14.38 -1.99 -16.99
N GLU A 176 15.67 -2.18 -17.24
CA GLU A 176 16.30 -1.94 -18.53
C GLU A 176 17.68 -2.62 -18.58
N GLY A 177 18.02 -3.20 -19.73
CA GLY A 177 19.29 -3.91 -19.91
C GLY A 177 19.46 -5.04 -18.90
N ASN A 178 20.47 -4.92 -18.04
CA ASN A 178 20.79 -5.93 -17.02
C ASN A 178 20.14 -5.66 -15.65
N LEU A 179 19.32 -4.62 -15.52
CA LEU A 179 18.55 -4.33 -14.31
C LEU A 179 17.13 -4.86 -14.45
N HIS A 180 16.75 -5.75 -13.53
CA HIS A 180 15.44 -6.35 -13.42
C HIS A 180 14.81 -5.95 -12.09
N VAL A 181 13.76 -5.14 -12.12
CA VAL A 181 13.00 -4.79 -10.92
C VAL A 181 11.81 -5.74 -10.79
N LEU A 182 11.89 -6.67 -9.83
CA LEU A 182 10.88 -7.67 -9.55
C LEU A 182 9.90 -7.15 -8.51
N PHE A 183 8.73 -6.74 -8.98
CA PHE A 183 7.64 -6.19 -8.18
C PHE A 183 6.35 -6.96 -8.53
N LYS A 184 6.25 -8.22 -8.12
CA LYS A 184 5.05 -9.07 -8.35
C LYS A 184 4.48 -9.65 -7.05
N HIS A 185 3.16 -9.88 -7.01
CA HIS A 185 2.49 -10.51 -5.88
C HIS A 185 3.07 -11.89 -5.57
N GLY A 186 3.04 -12.27 -4.29
CA GLY A 186 3.62 -13.51 -3.78
C GLY A 186 4.60 -13.23 -2.66
N PHE A 187 5.49 -14.19 -2.44
CA PHE A 187 6.49 -14.13 -1.39
C PHE A 187 7.90 -14.08 -1.96
N LEU A 188 8.87 -13.78 -1.10
CA LEU A 188 10.26 -13.65 -1.48
C LEU A 188 10.81 -14.92 -2.15
N GLU A 189 10.49 -16.11 -1.61
CA GLU A 189 10.91 -17.40 -2.18
C GLU A 189 10.54 -17.52 -3.66
N ASP A 190 9.28 -17.20 -4.02
CA ASP A 190 8.81 -17.21 -5.42
C ASP A 190 9.65 -16.29 -6.32
N ARG A 191 10.06 -15.13 -5.78
CA ARG A 191 10.86 -14.14 -6.52
C ARG A 191 12.31 -14.59 -6.66
N LEU A 192 12.87 -15.25 -5.67
CA LEU A 192 14.21 -15.82 -5.74
C LEU A 192 14.26 -16.98 -6.75
N GLN A 193 13.19 -17.79 -6.80
CA GLN A 193 13.03 -18.83 -7.82
C GLN A 193 12.96 -18.22 -9.23
N ASP A 194 12.17 -17.15 -9.43
CA ASP A 194 12.15 -16.40 -10.70
C ASP A 194 13.56 -15.92 -11.10
N VAL A 195 14.35 -15.39 -10.16
CA VAL A 195 15.72 -14.93 -10.41
C VAL A 195 16.61 -16.06 -10.92
N LYS A 196 16.53 -17.23 -10.27
CA LYS A 196 17.32 -18.41 -10.64
C LYS A 196 16.96 -18.90 -12.05
N GLU A 197 15.67 -19.01 -12.34
CA GLU A 197 15.17 -19.44 -13.66
C GLU A 197 15.51 -18.46 -14.78
N LEU A 198 15.37 -17.15 -14.54
CA LEU A 198 15.76 -16.12 -15.50
C LEU A 198 17.26 -16.15 -15.78
N THR A 199 18.09 -16.33 -14.74
CA THR A 199 19.54 -16.39 -14.90
C THR A 199 19.97 -17.66 -15.66
N ALA A 200 19.34 -18.80 -15.38
CA ALA A 200 19.59 -20.05 -16.13
C ALA A 200 19.20 -19.90 -17.61
N THR A 201 18.07 -19.25 -17.91
CA THR A 201 17.66 -18.95 -19.29
C THR A 201 18.69 -18.06 -19.99
N MET A 202 19.21 -17.05 -19.29
CA MET A 202 20.26 -16.17 -19.83
C MET A 202 21.59 -16.89 -20.05
N HIS A 203 21.94 -17.84 -19.17
CA HIS A 203 23.08 -18.73 -19.34
C HIS A 203 22.96 -19.54 -20.65
N GLU A 204 21.81 -20.19 -20.86
CA GLU A 204 21.54 -20.95 -22.08
C GLU A 204 21.59 -20.09 -23.35
N ALA A 205 21.17 -18.83 -23.24
CA ALA A 205 21.27 -17.84 -24.32
C ALA A 205 22.71 -17.30 -24.54
N GLY A 206 23.68 -17.72 -23.74
CA GLY A 206 25.08 -17.29 -23.85
C GLY A 206 25.33 -15.87 -23.34
N ALA A 207 24.47 -15.33 -22.48
CA ALA A 207 24.72 -14.06 -21.82
C ALA A 207 25.93 -14.18 -20.89
N VAL A 208 26.74 -13.12 -20.82
CA VAL A 208 27.96 -13.06 -20.00
C VAL A 208 28.00 -11.87 -19.05
N GLN A 209 27.02 -10.97 -19.17
CA GLN A 209 26.95 -9.77 -18.35
C GLN A 209 26.24 -10.07 -17.03
N LEU A 210 26.74 -9.52 -15.93
CA LEU A 210 26.08 -9.60 -14.62
C LEU A 210 24.66 -9.04 -14.70
N GLN A 211 23.75 -9.69 -13.99
CA GLN A 211 22.33 -9.36 -13.93
C GLN A 211 22.00 -8.89 -12.51
N PHE A 212 21.28 -7.78 -12.42
CA PHE A 212 20.93 -7.12 -11.16
C PHE A 212 19.43 -7.25 -10.95
N PHE A 213 19.02 -7.93 -9.89
CA PHE A 213 17.62 -8.13 -9.55
C PHE A 213 17.27 -7.35 -8.30
N VAL A 214 16.52 -6.26 -8.45
CA VAL A 214 15.94 -5.52 -7.32
C VAL A 214 14.58 -6.12 -7.02
N ILE A 215 14.45 -6.82 -5.90
CA ILE A 215 13.24 -7.53 -5.50
C ILE A 215 12.53 -6.71 -4.43
N TYR A 216 11.26 -6.40 -4.67
CA TYR A 216 10.33 -5.93 -3.65
C TYR A 216 9.25 -6.99 -3.43
N SER A 217 9.11 -7.48 -2.20
CA SER A 217 8.17 -8.56 -1.88
C SER A 217 7.77 -8.57 -0.41
N ARG A 218 6.69 -9.28 -0.10
CA ARG A 218 6.46 -9.77 1.28
C ARG A 218 7.50 -10.83 1.59
N HIS A 219 7.98 -10.85 2.84
CA HIS A 219 9.01 -11.78 3.27
C HIS A 219 8.54 -13.23 3.21
N SER A 220 7.44 -13.56 3.90
CA SER A 220 6.93 -14.93 3.92
C SER A 220 5.41 -14.95 4.12
N LEU A 221 4.79 -16.12 3.93
CA LEU A 221 3.37 -16.31 4.24
C LEU A 221 3.07 -16.10 5.73
N LYS A 222 4.03 -16.43 6.60
CA LYS A 222 3.90 -16.28 8.06
C LYS A 222 4.05 -14.82 8.49
N GLU A 223 4.74 -14.02 7.68
CA GLU A 223 5.14 -12.66 7.99
C GLU A 223 4.82 -11.72 6.83
N GLY A 224 3.68 -11.04 6.93
CA GLY A 224 3.20 -10.10 5.92
C GLY A 224 3.99 -8.78 5.82
N HIS A 225 5.21 -8.73 6.34
CA HIS A 225 6.08 -7.56 6.26
C HIS A 225 6.73 -7.43 4.89
N PHE A 226 6.87 -6.20 4.42
CA PHE A 226 7.50 -5.90 3.13
C PHE A 226 8.96 -5.52 3.32
N GLY A 227 9.81 -6.08 2.46
CA GLY A 227 11.20 -5.67 2.37
C GLY A 227 11.69 -5.61 0.94
N THR A 228 12.98 -5.36 0.80
CA THR A 228 13.63 -5.21 -0.48
C THR A 228 14.97 -5.94 -0.48
N SER A 229 15.39 -6.43 -1.63
CA SER A 229 16.73 -6.97 -1.80
C SER A 229 17.30 -6.65 -3.17
N LEU A 230 18.62 -6.64 -3.26
CA LEU A 230 19.37 -6.64 -4.50
C LEU A 230 20.14 -7.96 -4.58
N VAL A 231 19.80 -8.77 -5.58
CA VAL A 231 20.47 -10.03 -5.89
C VAL A 231 21.25 -9.83 -7.18
N ILE A 232 22.57 -10.01 -7.14
CA ILE A 232 23.44 -9.90 -8.30
C ILE A 232 23.80 -11.30 -8.76
N MET A 233 23.37 -11.67 -9.96
CA MET A 233 23.62 -12.97 -10.57
C MET A 233 24.65 -12.86 -11.68
N ASP A 234 25.46 -13.90 -11.81
CA ASP A 234 26.37 -14.08 -12.93
C ASP A 234 25.81 -15.19 -13.84
N PRO A 235 25.39 -14.90 -15.08
CA PRO A 235 24.92 -15.96 -15.98
C PRO A 235 25.97 -17.05 -16.24
N ALA A 236 27.26 -16.81 -16.01
CA ALA A 236 28.27 -17.88 -16.07
C ALA A 236 28.15 -18.89 -14.91
N ASN A 237 27.50 -18.51 -13.81
CA ASN A 237 27.20 -19.36 -12.66
C ASN A 237 25.74 -19.12 -12.18
N PRO A 238 24.74 -19.66 -12.89
CA PRO A 238 23.34 -19.33 -12.66
C PRO A 238 22.76 -19.90 -11.36
N ASP A 239 23.46 -20.85 -10.72
CA ASP A 239 22.95 -21.57 -9.55
C ASP A 239 23.15 -20.81 -8.23
N PHE A 240 24.06 -19.84 -8.20
CA PHE A 240 24.42 -19.13 -6.96
C PHE A 240 24.72 -17.66 -7.22
N PRO A 241 24.14 -16.73 -6.42
CA PRO A 241 24.37 -15.31 -6.61
C PRO A 241 25.81 -14.92 -6.27
N ARG A 242 26.28 -13.88 -6.96
CA ARG A 242 27.58 -13.28 -6.72
C ARG A 242 27.60 -12.40 -5.47
N ARG A 243 26.47 -11.74 -5.19
CA ARG A 243 26.29 -10.84 -4.04
C ARG A 243 24.81 -10.67 -3.74
N VAL A 244 24.46 -10.59 -2.46
CA VAL A 244 23.08 -10.35 -2.00
C VAL A 244 23.09 -9.24 -0.96
N MET A 245 22.30 -8.21 -1.18
CA MET A 245 22.04 -7.14 -0.21
C MET A 245 20.57 -7.12 0.17
N VAL A 246 20.30 -7.04 1.47
CA VAL A 246 18.94 -7.13 2.02
C VAL A 246 18.61 -5.85 2.76
N CYS A 247 17.47 -5.25 2.43
CA CYS A 247 16.98 -4.03 3.04
C CYS A 247 15.69 -4.28 3.80
N ASP A 248 15.74 -4.11 5.12
CA ASP A 248 14.57 -4.08 5.99
C ASP A 248 14.40 -2.71 6.66
N THR A 249 13.22 -2.46 7.22
CA THR A 249 12.79 -1.19 7.80
C THR A 249 12.77 -1.20 9.32
N LEU A 250 12.69 -2.37 9.98
CA LEU A 250 12.71 -2.41 11.46
C LEU A 250 14.12 -2.32 12.02
N LEU A 251 14.20 -1.69 13.19
CA LEU A 251 15.41 -1.58 14.00
C LEU A 251 16.03 -2.94 14.35
N LYS A 252 17.27 -3.16 13.92
CA LYS A 252 18.15 -4.23 14.42
C LYS A 252 18.87 -3.93 15.74
N GLN A 253 18.66 -2.76 16.36
CA GLN A 253 19.31 -2.38 17.63
C GLN A 253 18.84 -3.21 18.85
N LEU A 254 18.00 -4.23 18.64
CA LEU A 254 17.81 -5.26 19.65
C LEU A 254 19.06 -6.15 19.68
N PRO A 255 19.49 -6.64 20.87
CA PRO A 255 20.71 -7.45 21.00
C PRO A 255 20.71 -8.78 20.22
N GLN A 256 19.62 -9.11 19.52
CA GLN A 256 19.48 -10.22 18.60
C GLN A 256 18.73 -9.72 17.36
N HIS A 257 19.09 -10.23 16.16
CA HIS A 257 18.27 -10.01 14.98
C HIS A 257 16.81 -10.40 15.29
N PRO A 258 15.81 -9.59 14.90
CA PRO A 258 14.45 -9.92 15.25
C PRO A 258 14.06 -11.25 14.59
N ARG A 259 13.11 -12.00 15.17
CA ARG A 259 12.80 -13.40 14.76
C ARG A 259 12.54 -13.54 13.26
N TRP A 260 12.03 -12.49 12.66
CA TRP A 260 11.72 -12.37 11.24
C TRP A 260 12.90 -12.43 10.29
N TRP A 261 14.11 -12.11 10.75
CA TRP A 261 15.33 -12.13 9.96
C TRP A 261 15.65 -13.58 9.62
N ASN A 262 15.39 -14.50 10.56
CA ASN A 262 15.56 -15.92 10.32
C ASN A 262 14.57 -16.44 9.27
N HIS A 263 13.36 -15.90 9.19
CA HIS A 263 12.42 -16.23 8.12
C HIS A 263 12.96 -15.75 6.78
N PHE A 264 13.42 -14.49 6.72
CA PHE A 264 14.01 -13.93 5.51
C PHE A 264 15.21 -14.74 5.00
N ILE A 265 16.15 -15.07 5.89
CA ILE A 265 17.32 -15.90 5.56
C ILE A 265 16.90 -17.30 5.11
N SER A 266 15.89 -17.89 5.74
CA SER A 266 15.36 -19.21 5.35
C SER A 266 14.86 -19.22 3.90
N GLU A 267 14.19 -18.17 3.44
CA GLU A 267 13.71 -18.11 2.04
C GLU A 267 14.88 -18.13 1.05
N TYR A 268 16.00 -17.49 1.38
CA TYR A 268 17.22 -17.55 0.57
C TYR A 268 17.86 -18.94 0.58
N SER A 269 17.96 -19.56 1.77
CA SER A 269 18.52 -20.92 1.90
C SER A 269 17.68 -21.95 1.15
N ASN A 270 16.36 -21.79 1.11
CA ASN A 270 15.48 -22.70 0.37
C ASN A 270 15.79 -22.75 -1.14
N VAL A 271 16.18 -21.61 -1.73
CA VAL A 271 16.39 -21.49 -3.19
C VAL A 271 17.85 -21.70 -3.61
N PHE A 272 18.80 -21.15 -2.84
CA PHE A 272 20.24 -21.15 -3.18
C PHE A 272 21.08 -22.07 -2.29
N GLY A 273 20.48 -22.74 -1.30
CA GLY A 273 21.17 -23.59 -0.33
C GLY A 273 21.80 -22.81 0.82
N ASP A 274 22.16 -23.51 1.90
CA ASP A 274 22.60 -22.91 3.17
C ASP A 274 23.86 -22.03 3.07
N ALA A 275 24.70 -22.23 2.06
CA ALA A 275 25.90 -21.41 1.85
C ALA A 275 25.58 -19.93 1.55
N ILE A 276 24.35 -19.62 1.13
CA ILE A 276 23.92 -18.26 0.82
C ILE A 276 24.05 -17.31 2.01
N VAL A 277 23.90 -17.83 3.23
CA VAL A 277 23.92 -17.04 4.47
C VAL A 277 25.24 -16.30 4.66
N GLU A 278 26.35 -16.84 4.14
CA GLU A 278 27.69 -16.26 4.25
C GLU A 278 27.90 -15.00 3.39
N ILE A 279 27.05 -14.78 2.38
CA ILE A 279 27.18 -13.64 1.44
C ILE A 279 26.02 -12.65 1.52
N ILE A 280 25.04 -12.89 2.40
CA ILE A 280 23.94 -11.97 2.62
C ILE A 280 24.44 -10.79 3.45
N GLU A 281 24.41 -9.62 2.82
CA GLU A 281 24.75 -8.36 3.46
C GLU A 281 23.50 -7.63 3.92
N ASP A 282 23.60 -7.04 5.10
CA ASP A 282 22.52 -6.26 5.69
C ASP A 282 22.64 -4.78 5.34
N LEU A 283 21.69 -4.31 4.53
CA LEU A 283 21.55 -2.94 4.07
C LEU A 283 20.28 -2.29 4.65
N SER A 284 19.82 -2.77 5.82
CA SER A 284 18.57 -2.31 6.44
C SER A 284 18.63 -0.85 6.91
N HIS A 285 17.54 -0.12 6.68
CA HIS A 285 17.35 1.26 7.09
C HIS A 285 16.35 1.31 8.27
N PRO A 286 16.70 1.84 9.45
CA PRO A 286 15.85 1.80 10.63
C PRO A 286 14.73 2.87 10.60
N LEU A 287 13.88 2.82 9.56
CA LEU A 287 12.83 3.79 9.28
C LEU A 287 11.56 3.52 10.09
N GLN A 288 11.28 2.25 10.34
CA GLN A 288 10.11 1.81 11.06
C GLN A 288 10.53 1.46 12.48
N LYS A 289 10.10 2.27 13.46
CA LYS A 289 10.32 1.97 14.86
C LYS A 289 9.29 0.95 15.31
N VAL A 290 9.75 -0.25 15.68
CA VAL A 290 8.92 -1.22 16.41
C VAL A 290 8.52 -0.61 17.74
N ASN A 291 7.23 -0.40 17.92
CA ASN A 291 6.53 -0.35 19.20
C ASN A 291 7.35 0.17 20.39
N ILE A 292 7.45 1.49 20.59
CA ILE A 292 7.79 1.97 21.94
C ILE A 292 6.48 1.94 22.74
N LYS A 293 6.37 0.98 23.69
CA LYS A 293 5.34 1.06 24.75
C LYS A 293 5.47 2.44 25.41
N GLY A 294 4.57 3.36 25.10
CA GLY A 294 4.65 4.76 25.54
C GLY A 294 4.15 5.80 24.53
N ASP A 295 3.97 5.45 23.25
CA ASP A 295 3.27 6.33 22.31
C ASP A 295 1.77 6.39 22.66
N ASP A 296 1.24 7.61 22.82
CA ASP A 296 -0.20 7.85 23.00
C ASP A 296 -0.80 8.58 21.78
N PRO A 297 -1.77 7.99 21.05
CA PRO A 297 -2.24 6.63 21.25
C PRO A 297 -1.27 5.60 20.67
N TYR A 298 -1.31 4.40 21.24
CA TYR A 298 -0.54 3.25 20.78
C TYR A 298 -0.91 2.93 19.32
N ARG A 299 0.07 2.98 18.40
CA ARG A 299 -0.17 2.78 16.95
C ARG A 299 0.93 1.94 16.31
N HIS A 300 0.52 0.85 15.66
CA HIS A 300 1.40 0.10 14.77
C HIS A 300 1.62 0.90 13.48
N ASP A 301 2.88 1.03 13.08
CA ASP A 301 3.26 1.64 11.81
C ASP A 301 3.16 0.59 10.69
N TRP A 302 2.15 0.71 9.84
CA TRP A 302 1.95 -0.14 8.66
C TRP A 302 2.48 0.49 7.37
N ASP A 303 3.43 1.42 7.46
CA ASP A 303 4.06 2.09 6.30
C ASP A 303 5.20 1.29 5.66
N CYS A 304 5.45 0.05 6.09
CA CYS A 304 6.47 -0.81 5.48
C CYS A 304 6.42 -0.89 3.94
N PRO A 305 5.26 -0.87 3.25
CA PRO A 305 5.26 -0.84 1.80
C PRO A 305 5.94 0.40 1.21
N TYR A 306 5.76 1.57 1.83
CA TYR A 306 6.33 2.84 1.32
C TYR A 306 7.81 2.95 1.58
N TYR A 307 8.26 2.49 2.75
CA TYR A 307 9.67 2.42 3.08
C TYR A 307 10.40 1.46 2.13
N ALA A 308 9.90 0.23 2.00
CA ALA A 308 10.48 -0.78 1.11
C ALA A 308 10.43 -0.33 -0.36
N ALA A 309 9.35 0.29 -0.83
CA ALA A 309 9.29 0.80 -2.20
C ALA A 309 10.32 1.91 -2.44
N SER A 310 10.61 2.74 -1.43
CA SER A 310 11.66 3.75 -1.51
C SER A 310 13.07 3.14 -1.53
N MET A 311 13.30 2.07 -0.78
CA MET A 311 14.57 1.33 -0.82
C MET A 311 14.77 0.65 -2.18
N ALA A 312 13.72 0.02 -2.72
CA ALA A 312 13.76 -0.57 -4.06
C ALA A 312 14.05 0.48 -5.14
N ASP A 313 13.40 1.65 -5.04
CA ASP A 313 13.65 2.75 -5.98
C ASP A 313 15.09 3.26 -5.90
N ALA A 314 15.65 3.37 -4.70
CA ALA A 314 17.03 3.81 -4.47
C ALA A 314 18.05 2.79 -4.98
N LEU A 315 17.85 1.50 -4.71
CA LEU A 315 18.71 0.44 -5.24
C LEU A 315 18.69 0.39 -6.77
N ALA A 316 17.49 0.47 -7.37
CA ALA A 316 17.36 0.52 -8.82
C ALA A 316 18.09 1.74 -9.41
N GLU A 317 17.98 2.90 -8.77
CA GLU A 317 18.68 4.13 -9.17
C GLU A 317 20.21 3.98 -9.06
N LEU A 318 20.70 3.38 -7.97
CA LEU A 318 22.13 3.12 -7.78
C LEU A 318 22.68 2.15 -8.82
N VAL A 319 21.96 1.07 -9.13
CA VAL A 319 22.38 0.12 -10.18
C VAL A 319 22.44 0.81 -11.54
N LYS A 320 21.46 1.67 -11.88
CA LYS A 320 21.46 2.39 -13.17
C LYS A 320 22.61 3.39 -13.27
N ASN A 321 22.88 4.13 -12.19
CA ASN A 321 23.80 5.27 -12.25
C ASN A 321 25.24 4.90 -11.86
N ASN A 322 25.42 3.88 -11.02
CA ASN A 322 26.72 3.46 -10.50
C ASN A 322 26.72 1.96 -10.12
N PRO A 323 26.66 1.03 -11.09
CA PRO A 323 26.63 -0.40 -10.81
C PRO A 323 27.91 -0.88 -10.09
N GLU A 324 29.05 -0.24 -10.32
CA GLU A 324 30.32 -0.55 -9.65
C GLU A 324 30.25 -0.34 -8.14
N LEU A 325 29.55 0.71 -7.67
CA LEU A 325 29.32 0.91 -6.24
C LEU A 325 28.52 -0.26 -5.63
N THR A 326 27.47 -0.73 -6.33
CA THR A 326 26.67 -1.86 -5.85
C THR A 326 27.39 -3.21 -5.93
N LEU A 327 28.35 -3.35 -6.84
CA LEU A 327 29.11 -4.59 -7.02
C LEU A 327 30.30 -4.67 -6.06
N ASN A 328 31.08 -3.60 -5.96
CA ASN A 328 32.39 -3.58 -5.32
C ASN A 328 32.48 -2.65 -4.09
N GLY A 329 31.50 -1.77 -3.89
CA GLY A 329 31.46 -0.88 -2.72
C GLY A 329 31.13 -1.61 -1.42
N SER A 330 31.54 -1.02 -0.30
CA SER A 330 31.17 -1.51 1.03
C SER A 330 29.69 -1.27 1.32
N VAL A 331 29.12 -2.06 2.23
CA VAL A 331 27.73 -1.90 2.69
C VAL A 331 27.46 -0.47 3.18
N SER A 332 28.42 0.16 3.87
CA SER A 332 28.27 1.54 4.36
C SER A 332 28.17 2.55 3.22
N GLU A 333 29.00 2.42 2.19
CA GLU A 333 28.99 3.34 1.04
C GLU A 333 27.70 3.21 0.24
N VAL A 334 27.21 1.98 0.02
CA VAL A 334 25.92 1.74 -0.63
C VAL A 334 24.78 2.32 0.22
N HIS A 335 24.79 2.08 1.53
CA HIS A 335 23.76 2.56 2.45
C HIS A 335 23.70 4.08 2.49
N ASP A 336 24.83 4.78 2.55
CA ASP A 336 24.88 6.24 2.54
C ASP A 336 24.43 6.81 1.19
N ALA A 337 24.82 6.19 0.07
CA ALA A 337 24.33 6.58 -1.25
C ALA A 337 22.81 6.38 -1.40
N MET A 338 22.23 5.34 -0.79
CA MET A 338 20.77 5.18 -0.75
C MET A 338 20.07 6.31 0.01
N LYS A 339 20.64 6.80 1.12
CA LYS A 339 20.06 7.91 1.90
C LYS A 339 19.93 9.18 1.06
N GLU A 340 20.91 9.47 0.21
CA GLU A 340 20.87 10.62 -0.71
C GLU A 340 19.68 10.56 -1.68
N ILE A 341 19.30 9.34 -2.10
CA ILE A 341 18.21 9.08 -3.05
C ILE A 341 16.85 8.95 -2.34
N MET A 342 16.82 8.88 -1.01
CA MET A 342 15.62 8.71 -0.19
C MET A 342 15.26 9.99 0.60
N PRO A 343 15.05 11.15 -0.06
CA PRO A 343 14.83 12.43 0.60
C PRO A 343 13.50 12.50 1.34
N ASP A 344 12.62 11.50 1.17
CA ASP A 344 11.39 11.37 1.95
C ASP A 344 11.68 11.06 3.42
N TYR A 345 12.74 10.31 3.70
CA TYR A 345 13.06 9.75 5.02
C TYR A 345 14.37 10.27 5.61
N TYR A 346 15.27 10.76 4.76
CA TYR A 346 16.56 11.31 5.17
C TYR A 346 16.63 12.81 4.90
N GLN A 347 17.40 13.51 5.73
CA GLN A 347 17.78 14.89 5.56
C GLN A 347 19.00 15.00 4.62
N LEU A 348 19.34 16.22 4.21
CA LEU A 348 20.49 16.48 3.32
C LEU A 348 21.84 16.10 3.97
N ASP A 349 21.91 16.10 5.29
CA ASP A 349 23.08 15.65 6.08
C ASP A 349 23.04 14.13 6.36
N LEU A 350 22.14 13.39 5.70
CA LEU A 350 21.93 11.95 5.83
C LEU A 350 21.39 11.50 7.21
N ALA A 351 20.99 12.43 8.08
CA ALA A 351 20.26 12.09 9.29
C ALA A 351 18.84 11.63 8.96
N ILE A 352 18.31 10.67 9.71
CA ILE A 352 16.90 10.27 9.59
C ILE A 352 16.03 11.47 10.01
N LYS A 353 14.97 11.74 9.26
CA LYS A 353 13.99 12.77 9.63
C LYS A 353 13.29 12.44 10.93
N ASP A 354 12.76 13.47 11.59
CA ASP A 354 11.91 13.24 12.74
C ASP A 354 10.62 12.47 12.37
N ARG A 355 10.03 11.85 13.37
CA ARG A 355 8.85 11.01 13.18
C ARG A 355 7.65 11.79 12.62
N PRO A 356 7.32 13.01 13.09
CA PRO A 356 6.25 13.79 12.51
C PRO A 356 6.42 14.04 11.01
N ALA A 357 7.64 14.35 10.55
CA ALA A 357 7.91 14.54 9.12
C ALA A 357 7.71 13.26 8.31
N ILE A 358 8.21 12.11 8.81
CA ILE A 358 8.02 10.80 8.14
C ILE A 358 6.54 10.43 8.07
N GLN A 359 5.82 10.56 9.18
CA GLN A 359 4.38 10.28 9.26
C GLN A 359 3.58 11.18 8.32
N GLN A 360 3.96 12.46 8.21
CA GLN A 360 3.34 13.37 7.26
C GLN A 360 3.56 12.86 5.83
N VAL A 361 4.79 12.57 5.42
CA VAL A 361 5.11 12.08 4.08
C VAL A 361 4.31 10.80 3.76
N ASN A 362 4.32 9.81 4.64
CA ASN A 362 3.61 8.55 4.41
C ASN A 362 2.10 8.73 4.36
N ARG A 363 1.52 9.63 5.17
CA ARG A 363 0.09 9.97 5.09
C ARG A 363 -0.29 10.52 3.72
N LEU A 364 0.55 11.36 3.13
CA LEU A 364 0.33 11.89 1.79
C LEU A 364 0.46 10.76 0.74
N LYS A 365 1.43 9.86 0.89
CA LYS A 365 1.58 8.67 0.02
C LYS A 365 0.35 7.76 0.11
N ARG A 366 -0.12 7.43 1.33
CA ARG A 366 -1.38 6.69 1.58
C ARG A 366 -2.57 7.28 0.85
N TRP A 367 -2.77 8.59 0.97
CA TRP A 367 -3.87 9.25 0.28
C TRP A 367 -3.74 9.13 -1.25
N LYS A 368 -2.51 9.33 -1.75
CA LYS A 368 -2.19 9.28 -3.17
C LYS A 368 -2.44 7.89 -3.76
N SER A 369 -2.01 6.80 -3.12
CA SER A 369 -2.24 5.44 -3.64
C SER A 369 -3.74 5.14 -3.79
N GLY A 370 -4.56 5.51 -2.80
CA GLY A 370 -6.02 5.40 -2.93
C GLY A 370 -6.61 6.27 -4.03
N ARG A 371 -6.06 7.47 -4.26
CA ARG A 371 -6.49 8.37 -5.34
C ARG A 371 -6.15 7.82 -6.72
N GLU A 372 -4.95 7.27 -6.91
CA GLU A 372 -4.55 6.73 -8.20
C GLU A 372 -5.40 5.50 -8.56
N LEU A 373 -5.80 4.65 -7.59
CA LEU A 373 -6.77 3.59 -7.85
C LEU A 373 -8.11 4.14 -8.37
N ILE A 374 -8.71 5.13 -7.68
CA ILE A 374 -9.97 5.74 -8.13
C ILE A 374 -9.83 6.34 -9.53
N LYS A 375 -8.70 6.99 -9.81
CA LYS A 375 -8.43 7.58 -11.12
C LYS A 375 -8.31 6.51 -12.21
N ASP A 376 -7.64 5.39 -11.93
CA ASP A 376 -7.49 4.29 -12.88
C ASP A 376 -8.87 3.66 -13.20
N LEU A 377 -9.71 3.45 -12.19
CA LEU A 377 -11.10 2.99 -12.38
C LEU A 377 -11.91 3.95 -13.26
N VAL A 378 -11.80 5.27 -13.04
CA VAL A 378 -12.49 6.28 -13.86
C VAL A 378 -12.00 6.29 -15.31
N VAL A 379 -10.68 6.11 -15.53
CA VAL A 379 -10.10 6.00 -16.86
C VAL A 379 -10.60 4.74 -17.57
N GLU A 380 -10.68 3.62 -16.86
CA GLU A 380 -11.19 2.35 -17.40
C GLU A 380 -12.66 2.46 -17.82
N ILE A 381 -13.50 3.08 -16.99
CA ILE A 381 -14.91 3.37 -17.31
C ILE A 381 -14.99 4.15 -18.63
N SER A 382 -14.20 5.22 -18.75
CA SER A 382 -14.20 6.09 -19.92
C SER A 382 -13.76 5.35 -21.19
N ARG A 383 -12.79 4.43 -21.07
CA ARG A 383 -12.34 3.57 -22.17
C ARG A 383 -13.42 2.59 -22.60
N LYS A 384 -14.06 1.87 -21.67
CA LYS A 384 -15.13 0.90 -22.01
C LYS A 384 -16.30 1.59 -22.72
N SER A 385 -16.74 2.75 -22.23
CA SER A 385 -17.78 3.54 -22.91
C SER A 385 -17.41 4.01 -24.31
N SER A 386 -16.11 4.14 -24.63
CA SER A 386 -15.66 4.48 -26.00
C SER A 386 -15.62 3.30 -26.97
N TYR A 387 -15.63 2.06 -26.47
CA TYR A 387 -15.69 0.84 -27.29
C TYR A 387 -17.13 0.33 -27.50
N GLU A 388 -18.09 0.83 -26.71
CA GLU A 388 -19.53 0.50 -26.80
C GLU A 388 -20.34 1.52 -27.64
N LEU A 389 -19.65 2.53 -28.21
CA LEU A 389 -20.16 3.48 -29.21
C LEU A 389 -19.66 3.07 -30.60
#